data_AF-A0A0J8U8T1-F1
#
_entry.id   AF-A0A0J8U8T1-F1
#
_cell.length_a   1.000
_cell.length_b   1.000
_cell.length_c   1.000
_cell.angle_alpha   90.00
_cell.angle_beta   90.00
_cell.angle_gamma   90.00
#
_symmetry.space_group_name_H-M   'P 1'
#
loop_
_entity.id
_entity.type
_entity.pdbx_description
1 polymer ?
#
loop_
_entity_poly.entity_id
_entity_poly.type
_entity_poly.pdbx_seq_one_letter_code
_entity_poly.pdbx_strand_id
1 'polypeptide(L)'
;MTGVRHLVRRTVCGAAAAVLVLTPLGDAKADPAADGLTKLDELSRQAIESRKAVTAAQRDVDARQAEETAAADRHRADLDALEVANTQLQPFQAAVDRVAAMTYMSRGTGQVAAVLTAGSPQQLIDQLTVQRAVVDGAADKMEAYRSARDRAAEAAGASERSAADARAAAERASAVREDLQTKLRELLRQIAAAEAQYGALTPQQQAVVNNAAAVMPGAGAADIPDSLPVGVASEVGLQPNTILAARAVSAQFPQISQIDGVRPDSKPWHPSGLAIDIMIPNPESAEGIALGNEIMAFALSNAARFGLQDVIWRGTYYTPSGPQASGYGHFDHVHITTTPRH
;
A
#
# COMPACT_ATOMS: atom_id res chain seq x y z
N MET A 1 15.25 -15.78 43.60
CA MET A 1 13.95 -16.03 42.95
C MET A 1 13.39 -14.69 42.50
N THR A 2 13.43 -14.40 41.20
CA THR A 2 12.45 -13.59 40.43
C THR A 2 13.01 -13.42 39.02
N GLY A 3 12.51 -14.23 38.08
CA GLY A 3 12.89 -14.21 36.68
C GLY A 3 12.13 -13.11 35.93
N VAL A 4 12.85 -12.25 35.22
CA VAL A 4 12.28 -11.31 34.26
C VAL A 4 12.22 -12.01 32.90
N ARG A 5 10.99 -12.22 32.43
CA ARG A 5 10.67 -12.89 31.17
C ARG A 5 10.96 -11.96 29.99
N HIS A 6 11.86 -12.38 29.10
CA HIS A 6 12.03 -11.76 27.79
C HIS A 6 10.78 -12.01 26.93
N LEU A 7 10.10 -10.92 26.56
CA LEU A 7 9.01 -10.91 25.58
C LEU A 7 9.61 -10.77 24.17
N VAL A 8 9.84 -11.92 23.53
CA VAL A 8 10.18 -11.99 22.10
C VAL A 8 8.90 -11.69 21.31
N ARG A 9 8.79 -10.49 20.75
CA ARG A 9 7.80 -10.17 19.71
C ARG A 9 8.17 -10.95 18.45
N ARG A 10 7.42 -12.03 18.17
CA ARG A 10 7.43 -12.71 16.87
C ARG A 10 6.73 -11.83 15.85
N THR A 11 7.50 -11.08 15.06
CA THR A 11 7.07 -10.54 13.77
C THR A 11 6.99 -11.71 12.78
N VAL A 12 5.78 -12.11 12.42
CA VAL A 12 5.55 -13.12 11.40
C VAL A 12 5.65 -12.43 10.04
N CYS A 13 6.82 -12.51 9.41
CA CYS A 13 6.98 -12.21 7.98
C CYS A 13 6.40 -13.38 7.18
N GLY A 14 5.13 -13.27 6.79
CA GLY A 14 4.49 -14.19 5.85
C GLY A 14 4.91 -13.87 4.41
N ALA A 15 6.09 -14.35 3.98
CA ALA A 15 6.43 -14.36 2.56
C ALA A 15 5.72 -15.53 1.88
N ALA A 16 4.57 -15.28 1.26
CA ALA A 16 3.89 -16.26 0.41
C ALA A 16 4.53 -16.25 -0.98
N ALA A 17 5.56 -17.07 -1.18
CA ALA A 17 6.13 -17.34 -2.49
C ALA A 17 5.22 -18.33 -3.23
N ALA A 18 4.37 -17.84 -4.13
CA ALA A 18 3.63 -18.67 -5.08
C ALA A 18 4.54 -18.96 -6.29
N VAL A 19 5.12 -20.16 -6.32
CA VAL A 19 5.84 -20.67 -7.50
C VAL A 19 4.82 -21.25 -8.47
N LEU A 20 4.69 -20.66 -9.66
CA LEU A 20 3.90 -21.22 -10.75
C LEU A 20 4.76 -22.19 -11.55
N VAL A 21 4.38 -23.48 -11.59
CA VAL A 21 5.06 -24.50 -12.39
C VAL A 21 4.34 -24.63 -13.74
N LEU A 22 5.07 -24.42 -14.84
CA LEU A 22 4.61 -24.68 -16.19
C LEU A 22 4.98 -26.12 -16.58
N THR A 23 4.00 -26.97 -16.87
CA THR A 23 4.21 -28.33 -17.37
C THR A 23 4.12 -28.39 -18.90
N PRO A 24 5.03 -29.08 -19.60
CA PRO A 24 4.90 -29.32 -21.04
C PRO A 24 3.93 -30.49 -21.28
N LEU A 25 2.95 -30.31 -22.17
CA LEU A 25 2.01 -31.36 -22.58
C LEU A 25 2.51 -32.06 -23.84
N GLY A 26 2.53 -33.39 -23.80
CA GLY A 26 2.86 -34.28 -24.91
C GLY A 26 1.70 -34.48 -25.89
N ASP A 27 2.06 -34.83 -27.12
CA ASP A 27 1.16 -35.02 -28.25
C ASP A 27 0.14 -36.16 -28.05
N ALA A 28 -1.13 -35.80 -27.91
CA ALA A 28 -2.27 -36.69 -28.09
C ALA A 28 -3.22 -36.09 -29.12
N LYS A 29 -3.67 -36.89 -30.09
CA LYS A 29 -4.56 -36.44 -31.17
C LYS A 29 -6.00 -36.30 -30.67
N ALA A 30 -6.40 -35.08 -30.34
CA ALA A 30 -7.78 -34.67 -30.10
C ALA A 30 -8.18 -33.51 -31.04
N ASP A 31 -9.50 -33.28 -31.16
CA ASP A 31 -10.12 -32.29 -32.04
C ASP A 31 -9.62 -30.85 -31.73
N PRO A 32 -8.97 -30.15 -32.69
CA PRO A 32 -8.33 -28.84 -32.45
C PRO A 32 -9.28 -27.75 -31.94
N ALA A 33 -10.57 -27.90 -32.21
CA ALA A 33 -11.63 -26.97 -31.82
C ALA A 33 -11.96 -27.03 -30.31
N ALA A 34 -11.97 -28.23 -29.72
CA ALA A 34 -12.25 -28.42 -28.30
C ALA A 34 -11.07 -27.97 -27.42
N ASP A 35 -9.84 -28.24 -27.87
CA ASP A 35 -8.62 -27.82 -27.18
C ASP A 35 -8.46 -26.29 -27.09
N GLY A 36 -8.99 -25.54 -28.06
CA GLY A 36 -8.94 -24.08 -28.09
C GLY A 36 -9.76 -23.40 -26.98
N LEU A 37 -10.98 -23.87 -26.72
CA LEU A 37 -11.83 -23.32 -25.66
C LEU A 37 -11.34 -23.71 -24.26
N THR A 38 -10.91 -24.95 -24.07
CA THR A 38 -10.31 -25.38 -22.79
C THR A 38 -9.08 -24.54 -22.45
N LYS A 39 -8.28 -24.17 -23.46
CA LYS A 39 -7.13 -23.30 -23.29
C LYS A 39 -7.52 -21.86 -22.95
N LEU A 40 -8.60 -21.33 -23.54
CA LEU A 40 -9.10 -19.99 -23.23
C LEU A 40 -9.66 -19.91 -21.81
N ASP A 41 -10.41 -20.93 -21.36
CA ASP A 41 -10.95 -21.01 -19.99
C ASP A 41 -9.82 -21.08 -18.94
N GLU A 42 -8.79 -21.89 -19.21
CA GLU A 42 -7.62 -21.99 -18.34
C GLU A 42 -6.80 -20.68 -18.30
N LEU A 43 -6.59 -20.02 -19.43
CA LEU A 43 -5.95 -18.69 -19.48
C LEU A 43 -6.76 -17.64 -18.70
N SER A 44 -8.09 -17.68 -18.82
CA SER A 44 -9.00 -16.78 -18.12
C SER A 44 -8.95 -17.00 -16.60
N ARG A 45 -8.94 -18.26 -16.15
CA ARG A 45 -8.75 -18.64 -14.74
C ARG A 45 -7.40 -18.14 -14.21
N GLN A 46 -6.33 -18.33 -14.98
CA GLN A 46 -5.00 -17.82 -14.63
C GLN A 46 -4.97 -16.29 -14.53
N ALA A 47 -5.78 -15.57 -15.33
CA ALA A 47 -5.84 -14.12 -15.31
C ALA A 47 -6.51 -13.59 -14.04
N ILE A 48 -7.59 -14.25 -13.63
CA ILE A 48 -8.27 -13.95 -12.38
C ILE A 48 -7.32 -14.15 -11.18
N GLU A 49 -6.61 -15.28 -11.13
CA GLU A 49 -5.64 -15.53 -10.05
C GLU A 49 -4.44 -14.58 -10.09
N SER A 50 -3.92 -14.27 -11.29
CA SER A 50 -2.83 -13.29 -11.45
C SER A 50 -3.25 -11.90 -10.99
N ARG A 51 -4.49 -11.49 -11.26
CA ARG A 51 -5.03 -10.21 -10.79
C ARG A 51 -5.19 -10.18 -9.27
N LYS A 52 -5.70 -11.26 -8.66
CA LYS A 52 -5.74 -11.40 -7.19
C LYS A 52 -4.34 -11.25 -6.58
N ALA A 53 -3.33 -11.85 -7.21
CA ALA A 53 -1.93 -11.76 -6.78
C ALA A 53 -1.39 -10.31 -6.89
N VAL A 54 -1.68 -9.60 -7.99
CA VAL A 54 -1.31 -8.17 -8.13
C VAL A 54 -1.98 -7.32 -7.05
N THR A 55 -3.27 -7.51 -6.78
CA THR A 55 -3.97 -6.78 -5.71
C THR A 55 -3.40 -7.08 -4.33
N ALA A 56 -3.06 -8.35 -4.05
CA ALA A 56 -2.41 -8.72 -2.80
C ALA A 56 -1.01 -8.07 -2.67
N ALA A 57 -0.23 -8.07 -3.75
CA ALA A 57 1.08 -7.42 -3.80
C ALA A 57 0.99 -5.90 -3.65
N GLN A 58 -0.04 -5.25 -4.20
CA GLN A 58 -0.27 -3.82 -3.99
C GLN A 58 -0.51 -3.51 -2.50
N ARG A 59 -1.33 -4.33 -1.81
CA ARG A 59 -1.53 -4.16 -0.36
C ARG A 59 -0.24 -4.33 0.44
N ASP A 60 0.64 -5.25 0.04
CA ASP A 60 1.94 -5.41 0.68
C ASP A 60 2.82 -4.17 0.43
N VAL A 61 2.86 -3.64 -0.80
CA VAL A 61 3.56 -2.37 -1.10
C VAL A 61 3.08 -1.24 -0.18
N ASP A 62 1.76 -1.03 -0.10
CA ASP A 62 1.18 0.03 0.72
C ASP A 62 1.56 -0.13 2.21
N ALA A 63 1.52 -1.37 2.73
CA ALA A 63 1.93 -1.68 4.08
C ALA A 63 3.43 -1.42 4.32
N ARG A 64 4.30 -1.82 3.38
CA ARG A 64 5.75 -1.59 3.49
C ARG A 64 6.13 -0.12 3.39
N GLN A 65 5.44 0.67 2.56
CA GLN A 65 5.63 2.11 2.49
C GLN A 65 5.22 2.81 3.79
N ALA A 66 4.14 2.35 4.44
CA ALA A 66 3.74 2.84 5.75
C ALA A 66 4.79 2.49 6.83
N GLU A 67 5.33 1.27 6.81
CA GLU A 67 6.42 0.85 7.70
C GLU A 67 7.71 1.66 7.48
N GLU A 68 8.09 1.90 6.21
CA GLU A 68 9.22 2.75 5.83
C GLU A 68 9.07 4.16 6.38
N THR A 69 7.91 4.79 6.14
CA THR A 69 7.61 6.14 6.63
C THR A 69 7.73 6.20 8.15
N ALA A 70 7.11 5.24 8.86
CA ALA A 70 7.17 5.18 10.31
C ALA A 70 8.60 4.93 10.83
N ALA A 71 9.42 4.16 10.11
CA ALA A 71 10.82 3.93 10.46
C ALA A 71 11.68 5.18 10.24
N ALA A 72 11.46 5.92 9.15
CA ALA A 72 12.13 7.18 8.86
C ALA A 72 11.77 8.27 9.88
N ASP A 73 10.50 8.34 10.29
CA ASP A 73 10.05 9.27 11.33
C ASP A 73 10.69 8.96 12.69
N ARG A 74 10.76 7.67 13.07
CA ARG A 74 11.49 7.25 14.29
C ARG A 74 12.96 7.61 14.23
N HIS A 75 13.62 7.35 13.10
CA HIS A 75 15.03 7.68 12.94
C HIS A 75 15.29 9.19 13.08
N ARG A 76 14.42 10.02 12.51
CA ARG A 76 14.49 11.48 12.68
C ARG A 76 14.35 11.89 14.14
N ALA A 77 13.37 11.33 14.85
CA ALA A 77 13.19 11.61 16.28
C ALA A 77 14.41 11.20 17.13
N ASP A 78 15.05 10.07 16.80
CA ASP A 78 16.26 9.64 17.51
C ASP A 78 17.47 10.54 17.21
N LEU A 79 17.60 11.06 15.99
CA LEU A 79 18.61 12.07 15.66
C LEU A 79 18.39 13.36 16.43
N ASP A 80 17.15 13.85 16.52
CA ASP A 80 16.80 15.03 17.32
C ASP A 80 17.14 14.80 18.81
N ALA A 81 16.85 13.61 19.35
CA ALA A 81 17.20 13.26 20.71
C ALA A 81 18.72 13.21 20.94
N LEU A 82 19.49 12.70 19.96
CA LEU A 82 20.94 12.71 19.98
C LEU A 82 21.50 14.14 19.94
N GLU A 83 20.94 15.03 19.13
CA GLU A 83 21.32 16.44 19.08
C GLU A 83 21.08 17.14 20.42
N VAL A 84 19.92 16.91 21.05
CA VAL A 84 19.61 17.42 22.39
C VAL A 84 20.64 16.92 23.40
N ALA A 85 20.99 15.63 23.38
CA ALA A 85 21.98 15.06 24.30
C ALA A 85 23.39 15.65 24.07
N ASN A 86 23.79 15.88 22.81
CA ASN A 86 25.05 16.56 22.48
C ASN A 86 25.06 18.02 22.97
N THR A 87 23.95 18.74 22.82
CA THR A 87 23.82 20.13 23.28
C THR A 87 23.95 20.22 24.80
N GLN A 88 23.41 19.25 25.54
CA GLN A 88 23.55 19.21 27.01
C GLN A 88 25.00 18.99 27.47
N LEU A 89 25.85 18.35 26.66
CA LEU A 89 27.27 18.14 26.96
C LEU A 89 28.15 19.36 26.69
N GLN A 90 27.76 20.25 25.76
CA GLN A 90 28.60 21.38 25.34
C GLN A 90 29.06 22.30 26.48
N PRO A 91 28.20 22.73 27.44
CA PRO A 91 28.64 23.60 28.52
C PRO A 91 29.70 22.97 29.43
N PHE A 92 29.61 21.65 29.64
CA PHE A 92 30.57 20.91 30.45
C PHE A 92 31.91 20.76 29.75
N GLN A 93 31.90 20.49 28.45
CA GLN A 93 33.13 20.46 27.65
C GLN A 93 33.82 21.84 27.68
N ALA A 94 33.09 22.92 27.46
CA ALA A 94 33.62 24.28 27.53
C ALA A 94 34.14 24.66 28.93
N ALA A 95 33.55 24.11 30.00
CA ALA A 95 34.04 24.29 31.36
C ALA A 95 35.37 23.53 31.58
N VAL A 96 35.45 22.27 31.14
CA VAL A 96 36.66 21.45 31.21
C VAL A 96 37.80 22.10 30.42
N ASP A 97 37.54 22.56 29.20
CA ASP A 97 38.54 23.20 28.33
C ASP A 97 39.10 24.49 28.98
N ARG A 98 38.24 25.29 29.63
CA ARG A 98 38.67 26.47 30.38
C ARG A 98 39.55 26.12 31.58
N VAL A 99 39.17 25.10 32.35
CA VAL A 99 39.98 24.64 33.50
C VAL A 99 41.34 24.11 33.03
N ALA A 100 41.36 23.31 31.96
CA ALA A 100 42.60 22.80 31.36
C ALA A 100 43.50 23.95 30.89
N ALA A 101 42.95 24.95 30.19
CA ALA A 101 43.68 26.12 29.75
C ALA A 101 44.24 26.94 30.92
N MET A 102 43.44 27.20 31.96
CA MET A 102 43.91 27.91 33.16
C MET A 102 45.02 27.16 33.89
N THR A 103 44.89 25.84 34.04
CA THR A 103 45.90 24.99 34.70
C THR A 103 47.21 25.01 33.93
N TYR A 104 47.14 24.90 32.61
CA TYR A 104 48.29 24.97 31.72
C TYR A 104 48.98 26.35 31.78
N MET A 105 48.21 27.43 31.78
CA MET A 105 48.72 28.81 31.88
C MET A 105 49.28 29.16 33.27
N SER A 106 48.72 28.60 34.34
CA SER A 106 49.10 28.88 35.73
C SER A 106 50.38 28.17 36.19
N ARG A 107 50.85 27.13 35.49
CA ARG A 107 52.04 26.34 35.87
C ARG A 107 52.04 25.86 37.35
N GLY A 108 50.87 25.59 37.93
CA GLY A 108 50.73 24.95 39.25
C GLY A 108 50.81 25.86 40.48
N THR A 109 50.93 27.18 40.33
CA THR A 109 51.06 28.12 41.47
C THR A 109 49.75 28.41 42.22
N GLY A 110 48.59 28.12 41.62
CA GLY A 110 47.28 28.48 42.19
C GLY A 110 46.93 27.79 43.50
N GLN A 111 47.32 26.52 43.70
CA GLN A 111 47.04 25.79 44.95
C GLN A 111 47.91 26.27 46.11
N VAL A 112 49.16 26.64 45.84
CA VAL A 112 50.09 27.18 46.84
C VAL A 112 49.63 28.58 47.28
N ALA A 113 49.14 29.41 46.35
CA ALA A 113 48.57 30.71 46.67
C ALA A 113 47.35 30.60 47.58
N ALA A 114 46.44 29.64 47.33
CA ALA A 114 45.25 29.43 48.16
C ALA A 114 45.58 29.09 49.62
N VAL A 115 46.64 28.30 49.86
CA VAL A 115 47.13 27.99 51.22
C VAL A 115 47.70 29.22 51.90
N LEU A 116 48.39 30.09 51.16
CA LEU A 116 49.04 31.30 51.70
C LEU A 116 48.05 32.43 52.00
N THR A 117 46.87 32.43 51.36
CA THR A 117 45.86 33.50 51.51
C THR A 117 44.69 33.15 52.44
N ALA A 118 44.62 31.92 52.95
CA ALA A 118 43.52 31.51 53.82
C ALA A 118 43.60 32.17 55.21
N GLY A 119 42.49 32.74 55.69
CA GLY A 119 42.43 33.46 56.98
C GLY A 119 42.53 32.56 58.22
N SER A 120 42.26 31.26 58.07
CA SER A 120 42.49 30.24 59.10
C SER A 120 42.49 28.82 58.50
N PRO A 121 43.06 27.81 59.19
CA PRO A 121 43.01 26.42 58.74
C PRO A 121 41.59 25.88 58.58
N GLN A 122 40.65 26.25 59.45
CA GLN A 122 39.25 25.81 59.36
C GLN A 122 38.56 26.38 58.12
N GLN A 123 38.77 27.67 57.84
CA GLN A 123 38.21 28.33 56.66
C GLN A 123 38.70 27.69 55.35
N LEU A 124 39.97 27.26 55.31
CA LEU A 124 40.53 26.52 54.17
C LEU A 124 39.85 25.15 53.99
N ILE A 125 39.64 24.40 55.09
CA ILE A 125 38.97 23.09 55.04
C ILE A 125 37.52 23.23 54.55
N ASP A 126 36.79 24.23 55.04
CA ASP A 126 35.40 24.48 54.64
C ASP A 126 35.32 24.84 53.15
N GLN A 127 36.23 25.71 52.66
CA GLN A 127 36.31 26.06 51.24
C GLN A 127 36.64 24.86 50.35
N LEU A 128 37.60 24.03 50.75
CA LEU A 128 37.96 22.82 50.01
C LEU A 128 36.83 21.78 50.01
N THR A 129 36.07 21.67 51.10
CA THR A 129 34.93 20.76 51.20
C THR A 129 33.80 21.17 50.25
N VAL A 130 33.47 22.46 50.19
CA VAL A 130 32.47 22.98 49.23
C VAL A 130 32.95 22.80 47.79
N GLN A 131 34.22 23.11 47.50
CA GLN A 131 34.79 22.93 46.16
C GLN A 131 34.73 21.46 45.74
N ARG A 132 35.05 20.53 46.64
CA ARG A 132 34.96 19.09 46.38
C ARG A 132 33.53 18.66 46.07
N ALA A 133 32.55 19.07 46.87
CA ALA A 133 31.15 18.74 46.63
C ALA A 133 30.63 19.25 45.28
N VAL A 134 31.05 20.46 44.86
CA VAL A 134 30.72 21.02 43.55
C VAL A 134 31.36 20.23 42.41
N VAL A 135 32.63 19.82 42.57
CA VAL A 135 33.35 19.00 41.58
C VAL A 135 32.72 17.62 41.46
N ASP A 136 32.42 16.96 42.57
CA ASP A 136 31.80 15.63 42.59
C ASP A 136 30.41 15.68 41.92
N GLY A 137 29.57 16.67 42.27
CA GLY A 137 28.26 16.84 41.62
C GLY A 137 28.33 17.22 40.14
N ALA A 138 29.39 17.89 39.70
CA ALA A 138 29.63 18.16 38.28
C ALA A 138 30.08 16.90 37.54
N ALA A 139 30.91 16.05 38.17
CA ALA A 139 31.33 14.77 37.62
C ALA A 139 30.14 13.83 37.40
N ASP A 140 29.25 13.71 38.39
CA ASP A 140 28.03 12.89 38.30
C ASP A 140 27.13 13.34 37.15
N LYS A 141 26.94 14.66 36.99
CA LYS A 141 26.15 15.23 35.88
C LYS A 141 26.78 14.96 34.52
N MET A 142 28.10 15.12 34.39
CA MET A 142 28.81 14.80 33.14
C MET A 142 28.67 13.33 32.78
N GLU A 143 28.81 12.43 33.74
CA GLU A 143 28.62 10.99 33.52
C GLU A 143 27.19 10.69 33.06
N ALA A 144 26.18 11.27 33.72
CA ALA A 144 24.79 11.13 33.33
C ALA A 144 24.52 11.61 31.89
N TYR A 145 25.07 12.76 31.49
CA TYR A 145 24.92 13.29 30.13
C TYR A 145 25.66 12.46 29.08
N ARG A 146 26.88 11.99 29.38
CA ARG A 146 27.63 11.08 28.49
C ARG A 146 26.83 9.79 28.27
N SER A 147 26.33 9.21 29.35
CA SER A 147 25.48 8.01 29.31
C SER A 147 24.20 8.24 28.51
N ALA A 148 23.56 9.41 28.64
CA ALA A 148 22.39 9.77 27.85
C ALA A 148 22.70 9.93 26.36
N ARG A 149 23.82 10.57 26.03
CA ARG A 149 24.29 10.74 24.65
C ARG A 149 24.65 9.41 24.00
N ASP A 150 25.31 8.51 24.72
CA ASP A 150 25.67 7.19 24.19
C ASP A 150 24.42 6.34 23.92
N ARG A 151 23.42 6.36 24.82
CA ARG A 151 22.11 5.73 24.56
C ARG A 151 21.39 6.33 23.35
N ALA A 152 21.40 7.65 23.21
CA ALA A 152 20.79 8.32 22.06
C ALA A 152 21.51 7.98 20.75
N ALA A 153 22.84 7.87 20.77
CA ALA A 153 23.63 7.47 19.62
C ALA A 153 23.37 6.01 19.22
N GLU A 154 23.23 5.12 20.20
CA GLU A 154 22.85 3.73 19.96
C GLU A 154 21.44 3.62 19.37
N ALA A 155 20.48 4.39 19.90
CA ALA A 155 19.11 4.45 19.38
C ALA A 155 19.09 4.95 17.93
N ALA A 156 19.78 6.07 17.63
CA ALA A 156 19.90 6.61 16.28
C ALA A 156 20.53 5.62 15.29
N GLY A 157 21.59 4.91 15.70
CA GLY A 157 22.19 3.87 14.86
C GLY A 157 21.31 2.64 14.68
N ALA A 158 20.50 2.28 15.67
CA ALA A 158 19.53 1.20 15.56
C ALA A 158 18.34 1.56 14.65
N SER A 159 17.83 2.79 14.75
CA SER A 159 16.74 3.26 13.90
C SER A 159 17.19 3.54 12.47
N GLU A 160 18.44 3.94 12.23
CA GLU A 160 19.02 4.04 10.90
C GLU A 160 18.96 2.68 10.18
N ARG A 161 19.45 1.62 10.83
CA ARG A 161 19.38 0.25 10.30
C ARG A 161 17.94 -0.18 10.04
N SER A 162 17.04 0.08 10.98
CA SER A 162 15.62 -0.23 10.82
C SER A 162 14.97 0.52 9.65
N ALA A 163 15.34 1.78 9.40
CA ALA A 163 14.83 2.57 8.29
C ALA A 163 15.38 2.05 6.95
N ALA A 164 16.67 1.71 6.89
CA ALA A 164 17.28 1.09 5.72
C ALA A 164 16.63 -0.27 5.38
N ASP A 165 16.41 -1.12 6.38
CA ASP A 165 15.75 -2.42 6.21
C ASP A 165 14.30 -2.27 5.72
N ALA A 166 13.55 -1.31 6.27
CA ALA A 166 12.18 -1.03 5.87
C ALA A 166 12.09 -0.51 4.43
N ARG A 167 12.97 0.41 4.04
CA ARG A 167 13.09 0.87 2.66
C ARG A 167 13.41 -0.27 1.69
N ALA A 168 14.41 -1.09 2.03
CA ALA A 168 14.75 -2.25 1.20
C ALA A 168 13.59 -3.26 1.09
N ALA A 169 12.74 -3.38 2.11
CA ALA A 169 11.53 -4.19 2.06
C ALA A 169 10.45 -3.58 1.14
N ALA A 170 10.23 -2.27 1.19
CA ALA A 170 9.30 -1.56 0.31
C ALA A 170 9.72 -1.64 -1.17
N GLU A 171 11.02 -1.48 -1.45
CA GLU A 171 11.59 -1.65 -2.79
C GLU A 171 11.38 -3.09 -3.31
N ARG A 172 11.62 -4.10 -2.47
CA ARG A 172 11.37 -5.52 -2.82
C ARG A 172 9.90 -5.81 -3.09
N ALA A 173 8.99 -5.31 -2.26
CA ALA A 173 7.55 -5.45 -2.47
C ALA A 173 7.10 -4.81 -3.79
N SER A 174 7.65 -3.62 -4.10
CA SER A 174 7.36 -2.90 -5.34
C SER A 174 7.81 -3.68 -6.57
N ALA A 175 9.02 -4.25 -6.53
CA ALA A 175 9.54 -5.10 -7.60
C ALA A 175 8.69 -6.36 -7.83
N VAL A 176 8.23 -7.02 -6.76
CA VAL A 176 7.32 -8.18 -6.86
C VAL A 176 6.01 -7.79 -7.54
N ARG A 177 5.41 -6.67 -7.12
CA ARG A 177 4.17 -6.17 -7.72
C ARG A 177 4.34 -5.89 -9.22
N GLU A 178 5.44 -5.26 -9.62
CA GLU A 178 5.74 -4.94 -11.02
C GLU A 178 5.96 -6.19 -11.89
N ASP A 179 6.63 -7.21 -11.34
CA ASP A 179 6.79 -8.50 -12.01
C ASP A 179 5.42 -9.18 -12.22
N LEU A 180 4.57 -9.21 -11.18
CA LEU A 180 3.21 -9.75 -11.28
C LEU A 180 2.34 -8.96 -12.28
N GLN A 181 2.46 -7.63 -12.31
CA GLN A 181 1.74 -6.80 -13.27
C GLN A 181 2.21 -7.06 -14.70
N THR A 182 3.50 -7.31 -14.91
CA THR A 182 4.05 -7.68 -16.21
C THR A 182 3.54 -9.05 -16.66
N LYS A 183 3.51 -10.03 -15.77
CA LYS A 183 2.91 -11.36 -16.03
C LYS A 183 1.43 -11.26 -16.39
N LEU A 184 0.66 -10.43 -15.68
CA LEU A 184 -0.75 -10.20 -15.99
C LEU A 184 -0.93 -9.59 -17.39
N ARG A 185 -0.13 -8.58 -17.76
CA ARG A 185 -0.17 -7.97 -19.11
C ARG A 185 0.12 -9.00 -20.21
N GLU A 186 1.11 -9.86 -20.00
CA GLU A 186 1.44 -10.91 -20.96
C GLU A 186 0.31 -11.93 -21.09
N LEU A 187 -0.29 -12.33 -19.97
CA LEU A 187 -1.41 -13.27 -19.99
C LEU A 187 -2.64 -12.68 -20.70
N LEU A 188 -2.96 -11.40 -20.47
CA LEU A 188 -4.03 -10.71 -21.20
C LEU A 188 -3.74 -10.64 -22.70
N ARG A 189 -2.48 -10.48 -23.10
CA ARG A 189 -2.06 -10.54 -24.51
C ARG A 189 -2.30 -11.92 -25.13
N GLN A 190 -2.06 -13.00 -24.37
CA GLN A 190 -2.32 -14.37 -24.80
C GLN A 190 -3.82 -14.66 -24.93
N ILE A 191 -4.64 -14.16 -24.01
CA ILE A 191 -6.11 -14.24 -24.09
C ILE A 191 -6.59 -13.54 -25.36
N ALA A 192 -6.19 -12.28 -25.59
CA ALA A 192 -6.59 -11.54 -26.78
C ALA A 192 -6.16 -12.23 -28.09
N ALA A 193 -4.97 -12.86 -28.10
CA ALA A 193 -4.53 -13.66 -29.25
C ALA A 193 -5.37 -14.92 -29.46
N ALA A 194 -5.76 -15.61 -28.38
CA ALA A 194 -6.64 -16.78 -28.43
C ALA A 194 -8.06 -16.42 -28.89
N GLU A 195 -8.60 -15.30 -28.42
CA GLU A 195 -9.89 -14.76 -28.85
C GLU A 195 -9.87 -14.35 -30.33
N ALA A 196 -8.80 -13.70 -30.80
CA ALA A 196 -8.64 -13.36 -32.21
C ALA A 196 -8.56 -14.61 -33.11
N GLN A 197 -7.90 -15.67 -32.66
CA GLN A 197 -7.87 -16.96 -33.37
C GLN A 197 -9.25 -17.61 -33.42
N TYR A 198 -10.03 -17.52 -32.34
CA TYR A 198 -11.42 -17.99 -32.30
C TYR A 198 -12.34 -17.17 -33.23
N GLY A 199 -12.17 -15.85 -33.24
CA GLY A 199 -12.92 -14.94 -34.12
C GLY A 199 -12.62 -15.12 -35.61
N ALA A 200 -11.44 -15.64 -35.96
CA ALA A 200 -11.05 -15.94 -37.34
C ALA A 200 -11.66 -17.25 -37.90
N LEU A 201 -12.30 -18.07 -37.06
CA LEU A 201 -13.01 -19.28 -37.48
C LEU A 201 -14.29 -18.94 -38.26
N THR A 202 -14.67 -19.79 -39.23
CA THR A 202 -15.93 -19.60 -39.95
C THR A 202 -17.14 -19.83 -39.04
N PRO A 203 -18.35 -19.31 -39.36
CA PRO A 203 -19.55 -19.53 -38.57
C PRO A 203 -19.87 -21.03 -38.34
N GLN A 204 -19.58 -21.89 -39.32
CA GLN A 204 -19.74 -23.34 -39.16
C GLN A 204 -18.71 -23.94 -38.19
N GLN A 205 -17.46 -23.46 -38.20
CA GLN A 205 -16.41 -23.90 -37.28
C GLN A 205 -16.66 -23.41 -35.84
N GLN A 206 -17.12 -22.17 -35.67
CA GLN A 206 -17.56 -21.65 -34.38
C GLN A 206 -18.76 -22.43 -33.83
N ALA A 207 -19.72 -22.82 -34.68
CA ALA A 207 -20.85 -23.64 -34.28
C ALA A 207 -20.44 -25.05 -33.81
N VAL A 208 -19.40 -25.65 -34.39
CA VAL A 208 -18.84 -26.94 -33.92
C VAL A 208 -18.18 -26.78 -32.55
N VAL A 209 -17.40 -25.72 -32.36
CA VAL A 209 -16.75 -25.37 -31.08
C VAL A 209 -17.78 -25.07 -29.98
N ASN A 210 -18.79 -24.25 -30.28
CA ASN A 210 -19.89 -23.90 -29.37
C ASN A 210 -20.77 -25.12 -29.02
N ASN A 211 -21.05 -25.99 -29.99
CA ASN A 211 -21.79 -27.23 -29.72
C ASN A 211 -20.96 -28.19 -28.87
N ALA A 212 -19.64 -28.31 -29.09
CA ALA A 212 -18.76 -29.10 -28.23
C ALA A 212 -18.72 -28.56 -26.79
N ALA A 213 -18.74 -27.23 -26.62
CA ALA A 213 -18.85 -26.58 -25.30
C ALA A 213 -20.22 -26.80 -24.64
N ALA A 214 -21.30 -26.91 -25.42
CA ALA A 214 -22.66 -27.14 -24.91
C ALA A 214 -22.90 -28.58 -24.44
N VAL A 215 -22.07 -29.55 -24.84
CA VAL A 215 -22.12 -30.94 -24.32
C VAL A 215 -21.40 -31.07 -22.97
N MET A 216 -20.62 -30.06 -22.56
CA MET A 216 -20.11 -29.93 -21.20
C MET A 216 -21.20 -29.30 -20.31
N PRO A 217 -21.64 -29.96 -19.21
CA PRO A 217 -22.61 -29.35 -18.31
C PRO A 217 -21.95 -28.18 -17.57
N GLY A 218 -22.31 -26.93 -17.89
CA GLY A 218 -21.89 -25.75 -17.12
C GLY A 218 -22.02 -24.37 -17.78
N ALA A 219 -22.18 -24.26 -19.10
CA ALA A 219 -22.23 -22.96 -19.78
C ALA A 219 -23.66 -22.41 -19.91
N GLY A 220 -24.20 -21.84 -18.83
CA GLY A 220 -25.46 -21.09 -18.87
C GLY A 220 -25.41 -19.95 -17.88
N ALA A 221 -25.58 -18.71 -18.38
CA ALA A 221 -25.60 -17.43 -17.67
C ALA A 221 -24.44 -17.25 -16.67
N ALA A 222 -23.57 -16.26 -16.89
CA ALA A 222 -22.55 -15.96 -15.87
C ALA A 222 -23.23 -15.55 -14.57
N ASP A 223 -23.43 -16.53 -13.68
CA ASP A 223 -23.77 -16.34 -12.28
C ASP A 223 -22.63 -15.50 -11.71
N ILE A 224 -22.90 -14.21 -11.47
CA ILE A 224 -22.02 -13.41 -10.64
C ILE A 224 -21.99 -14.17 -9.29
N PRO A 225 -20.83 -14.69 -8.84
CA PRO A 225 -20.77 -15.47 -7.62
C PRO A 225 -21.24 -14.66 -6.41
N ASP A 226 -21.82 -15.31 -5.40
CA ASP A 226 -22.25 -14.64 -4.15
C ASP A 226 -21.10 -13.90 -3.45
N SER A 227 -19.85 -14.30 -3.72
CA SER A 227 -18.64 -13.61 -3.29
C SER A 227 -17.80 -13.12 -4.48
N LEU A 228 -17.95 -11.85 -4.84
CA LEU A 228 -17.01 -11.20 -5.77
C LEU A 228 -15.75 -10.70 -5.04
N PRO A 229 -14.56 -10.82 -5.67
CA PRO A 229 -13.35 -10.22 -5.14
C PRO A 229 -13.46 -8.70 -5.11
N VAL A 230 -12.70 -8.06 -4.21
CA VAL A 230 -12.56 -6.59 -4.17
C VAL A 230 -12.01 -6.12 -5.53
N GLY A 231 -12.67 -5.12 -6.09
CA GLY A 231 -12.33 -4.54 -7.38
C GLY A 231 -11.25 -3.45 -7.32
N VAL A 232 -11.18 -2.63 -8.36
CA VAL A 232 -10.28 -1.46 -8.39
C VAL A 232 -10.82 -0.25 -7.63
N ALA A 233 -12.11 -0.26 -7.26
CA ALA A 233 -12.74 0.79 -6.48
C ALA A 233 -12.34 0.73 -5.00
N SER A 234 -12.10 1.88 -4.37
CA SER A 234 -12.06 1.96 -2.91
C SER A 234 -13.45 1.69 -2.33
N GLU A 235 -13.57 0.71 -1.44
CA GLU A 235 -14.84 0.36 -0.78
C GLU A 235 -15.12 1.17 0.48
N VAL A 236 -14.17 2.03 0.91
CA VAL A 236 -14.31 2.83 2.12
C VAL A 236 -15.48 3.81 1.96
N GLY A 237 -16.52 3.59 2.76
CA GLY A 237 -17.73 4.42 2.77
C GLY A 237 -18.73 4.11 1.65
N LEU A 238 -18.44 3.18 0.74
CA LEU A 238 -19.42 2.74 -0.27
C LEU A 238 -20.53 1.92 0.37
N GLN A 239 -21.75 2.05 -0.16
CA GLN A 239 -22.90 1.27 0.27
C GLN A 239 -22.84 -0.16 -0.30
N PRO A 240 -23.45 -1.16 0.36
CA PRO A 240 -23.32 -2.56 -0.04
C PRO A 240 -23.69 -2.86 -1.50
N ASN A 241 -24.75 -2.24 -2.01
CA ASN A 241 -25.18 -2.37 -3.41
C ASN A 241 -24.17 -1.76 -4.37
N THR A 242 -23.57 -0.63 -4.00
CA THR A 242 -22.53 0.05 -4.78
C THR A 242 -21.23 -0.75 -4.79
N ILE A 243 -20.86 -1.37 -3.66
CA ILE A 243 -19.74 -2.32 -3.58
C ILE A 243 -19.98 -3.50 -4.53
N LEU A 244 -21.20 -4.07 -4.52
CA LEU A 244 -21.56 -5.17 -5.42
C LEU A 244 -21.41 -4.77 -6.89
N ALA A 245 -21.93 -3.59 -7.27
CA ALA A 245 -21.78 -3.06 -8.62
C ALA A 245 -20.30 -2.83 -9.00
N ALA A 246 -19.52 -2.19 -8.13
CA ALA A 246 -18.10 -1.91 -8.37
C ALA A 246 -17.27 -3.19 -8.55
N ARG A 247 -17.51 -4.20 -7.70
CA ARG A 247 -16.87 -5.51 -7.81
C ARG A 247 -17.29 -6.24 -9.07
N ALA A 248 -18.58 -6.18 -9.43
CA ALA A 248 -19.10 -6.86 -10.61
C ALA A 248 -18.52 -6.26 -11.89
N VAL A 249 -18.48 -4.94 -11.99
CA VAL A 249 -17.83 -4.23 -13.09
C VAL A 249 -16.34 -4.56 -13.12
N SER A 250 -15.65 -4.53 -11.97
CA SER A 250 -14.23 -4.87 -11.91
C SER A 250 -13.99 -6.31 -12.39
N ALA A 251 -14.85 -7.26 -12.04
CA ALA A 251 -14.72 -8.65 -12.46
C ALA A 251 -15.01 -8.83 -13.96
N GLN A 252 -16.06 -8.19 -14.48
CA GLN A 252 -16.51 -8.34 -15.87
C GLN A 252 -15.67 -7.55 -16.87
N PHE A 253 -15.14 -6.39 -16.47
CA PHE A 253 -14.42 -5.45 -17.33
C PHE A 253 -13.00 -5.22 -16.80
N PRO A 254 -12.09 -6.22 -16.93
CA PRO A 254 -10.74 -6.13 -16.39
C PRO A 254 -9.88 -5.01 -16.99
N GLN A 255 -10.23 -4.50 -18.17
CA GLN A 255 -9.61 -3.34 -18.81
C GLN A 255 -9.89 -2.00 -18.09
N ILE A 256 -10.87 -1.97 -17.18
CA ILE A 256 -11.10 -0.84 -16.29
C ILE A 256 -10.06 -0.88 -15.17
N SER A 257 -9.23 0.17 -15.13
CA SER A 257 -8.14 0.31 -14.16
C SER A 257 -8.46 1.27 -13.00
N GLN A 258 -9.49 2.11 -13.15
CA GLN A 258 -9.88 3.09 -12.15
C GLN A 258 -11.41 3.14 -12.03
N ILE A 259 -11.90 3.07 -10.80
CA ILE A 259 -13.30 3.35 -10.45
C ILE A 259 -13.28 4.30 -9.25
N ASP A 260 -13.79 5.51 -9.44
CA ASP A 260 -13.90 6.50 -8.36
C ASP A 260 -15.21 6.30 -7.60
N GLY A 261 -15.18 6.49 -6.28
CA GLY A 261 -16.30 6.21 -5.38
C GLY A 261 -16.63 7.39 -4.48
N VAL A 262 -16.53 7.19 -3.15
CA VAL A 262 -16.84 8.22 -2.14
C VAL A 262 -15.92 9.42 -2.25
N ARG A 263 -16.50 10.61 -2.38
CA ARG A 263 -15.81 11.91 -2.36
C ARG A 263 -16.80 13.05 -2.06
N PRO A 264 -16.33 14.23 -1.62
CA PRO A 264 -17.15 15.44 -1.61
C PRO A 264 -17.66 15.76 -3.02
N ASP A 265 -18.97 15.99 -3.15
CA ASP A 265 -19.64 16.31 -4.42
C ASP A 265 -20.83 17.23 -4.14
N SER A 266 -21.22 17.99 -5.16
CA SER A 266 -22.44 18.83 -5.18
C SER A 266 -23.73 18.01 -5.10
N LYS A 267 -23.70 16.76 -5.58
CA LYS A 267 -24.81 15.82 -5.51
C LYS A 267 -24.62 14.85 -4.35
N PRO A 268 -25.71 14.34 -3.75
CA PRO A 268 -25.61 13.54 -2.53
C PRO A 268 -25.07 12.11 -2.74
N TRP A 269 -24.99 11.62 -3.98
CA TRP A 269 -24.72 10.20 -4.25
C TRP A 269 -23.29 9.76 -3.93
N HIS A 270 -22.26 10.43 -4.46
CA HIS A 270 -20.87 10.14 -4.09
C HIS A 270 -20.58 10.36 -2.59
N PRO A 271 -21.01 11.47 -1.95
CA PRO A 271 -20.82 11.67 -0.52
C PRO A 271 -21.49 10.59 0.36
N SER A 272 -22.59 10.01 -0.10
CA SER A 272 -23.32 8.96 0.63
C SER A 272 -22.87 7.54 0.27
N GLY A 273 -21.88 7.41 -0.62
CA GLY A 273 -21.37 6.13 -1.11
C GLY A 273 -22.34 5.33 -1.97
N LEU A 274 -23.28 6.01 -2.62
CA LEU A 274 -24.31 5.39 -3.47
C LEU A 274 -23.93 5.37 -4.95
N ALA A 275 -22.83 6.01 -5.34
CA ALA A 275 -22.40 6.13 -6.73
C ALA A 275 -20.93 5.79 -6.96
N ILE A 276 -20.64 5.34 -8.17
CA ILE A 276 -19.29 5.08 -8.69
C ILE A 276 -19.14 5.62 -10.12
N ASP A 277 -17.94 6.09 -10.44
CA ASP A 277 -17.54 6.52 -11.79
C ASP A 277 -16.50 5.55 -12.35
N ILE A 278 -16.86 4.88 -13.45
CA ILE A 278 -16.05 3.86 -14.09
C ILE A 278 -15.29 4.52 -15.24
N MET A 279 -14.00 4.77 -15.03
CA MET A 279 -13.18 5.53 -15.98
C MET A 279 -12.91 4.71 -17.25
N ILE A 280 -13.34 5.24 -18.40
CA ILE A 280 -13.22 4.55 -19.69
C ILE A 280 -11.87 4.91 -20.33
N PRO A 281 -11.02 3.94 -20.68
CA PRO A 281 -9.77 4.21 -21.41
C PRO A 281 -10.06 4.70 -22.83
N ASN A 282 -9.34 5.73 -23.27
CA ASN A 282 -9.49 6.36 -24.59
C ASN A 282 -10.96 6.64 -24.96
N PRO A 283 -11.69 7.40 -24.14
CA PRO A 283 -13.15 7.38 -24.15
C PRO A 283 -13.79 8.09 -25.37
N GLU A 284 -12.99 8.81 -26.15
CA GLU A 284 -13.41 9.40 -27.43
C GLU A 284 -13.22 8.46 -28.62
N SER A 285 -12.46 7.37 -28.45
CA SER A 285 -12.26 6.36 -29.49
C SER A 285 -13.50 5.51 -29.70
N ALA A 286 -13.60 4.85 -30.86
CA ALA A 286 -14.70 3.92 -31.14
C ALA A 286 -14.70 2.75 -30.14
N GLU A 287 -13.53 2.27 -29.75
CA GLU A 287 -13.33 1.19 -28.79
C GLU A 287 -13.75 1.61 -27.38
N GLY A 288 -13.37 2.82 -26.94
CA GLY A 288 -13.78 3.38 -25.66
C GLY A 288 -15.29 3.59 -25.59
N ILE A 289 -15.91 4.08 -26.69
CA ILE A 289 -17.36 4.22 -26.78
C ILE A 289 -18.07 2.87 -26.70
N ALA A 290 -17.58 1.86 -27.43
CA ALA A 290 -18.12 0.51 -27.40
C ALA A 290 -18.03 -0.10 -25.98
N LEU A 291 -16.89 0.06 -25.32
CA LEU A 291 -16.70 -0.40 -23.93
C LEU A 291 -17.67 0.29 -22.96
N GLY A 292 -17.82 1.61 -23.03
CA GLY A 292 -18.77 2.33 -22.20
C GLY A 292 -20.21 1.86 -22.43
N ASN A 293 -20.57 1.57 -23.69
CA ASN A 293 -21.89 1.00 -24.03
C ASN A 293 -22.09 -0.39 -23.42
N GLU A 294 -21.07 -1.25 -23.45
CA GLU A 294 -21.11 -2.59 -22.86
C GLU A 294 -21.27 -2.54 -21.34
N ILE A 295 -20.53 -1.65 -20.66
CA ILE A 295 -20.62 -1.47 -19.20
C ILE A 295 -22.00 -0.95 -18.80
N MET A 296 -22.53 0.02 -19.54
CA MET A 296 -23.88 0.52 -19.35
C MET A 296 -24.93 -0.59 -19.53
N ALA A 297 -24.83 -1.38 -20.60
CA ALA A 297 -25.74 -2.51 -20.84
C ALA A 297 -25.63 -3.58 -19.74
N PHE A 298 -24.42 -3.87 -19.27
CA PHE A 298 -24.19 -4.78 -18.16
C PHE A 298 -24.84 -4.30 -16.87
N ALA A 299 -24.68 -3.02 -16.53
CA ALA A 299 -25.32 -2.42 -15.36
C ALA A 299 -26.85 -2.52 -15.43
N LEU A 300 -27.44 -2.20 -16.59
CA LEU A 300 -28.88 -2.29 -16.81
C LEU A 300 -29.41 -3.73 -16.75
N SER A 301 -28.69 -4.70 -17.33
CA SER A 301 -29.08 -6.12 -17.26
C SER A 301 -29.02 -6.70 -15.84
N ASN A 302 -28.27 -6.06 -14.94
CA ASN A 302 -28.14 -6.42 -13.53
C ASN A 302 -28.89 -5.44 -12.60
N ALA A 303 -29.81 -4.64 -13.13
CA ALA A 303 -30.44 -3.54 -12.38
C ALA A 303 -31.05 -3.97 -11.04
N ALA A 304 -31.80 -5.08 -11.02
CA ALA A 304 -32.40 -5.62 -9.79
C ALA A 304 -31.33 -6.06 -8.77
N ARG A 305 -30.25 -6.68 -9.25
CA ARG A 305 -29.16 -7.20 -8.40
C ARG A 305 -28.35 -6.07 -7.77
N PHE A 306 -28.14 -4.98 -8.50
CA PHE A 306 -27.40 -3.81 -8.00
C PHE A 306 -28.26 -2.81 -7.23
N GLY A 307 -29.59 -3.01 -7.16
CA GLY A 307 -30.48 -1.94 -6.69
C GLY A 307 -30.26 -0.67 -7.52
N LEU A 308 -30.16 -0.80 -8.84
CA LEU A 308 -29.76 0.28 -9.73
C LEU A 308 -30.82 1.39 -9.75
N GLN A 309 -30.39 2.63 -9.50
CA GLN A 309 -31.22 3.82 -9.68
C GLN A 309 -31.09 4.34 -11.11
N ASP A 310 -29.86 4.57 -11.56
CA ASP A 310 -29.55 5.10 -12.87
C ASP A 310 -28.10 4.77 -13.31
N VAL A 311 -27.88 4.82 -14.62
CA VAL A 311 -26.56 4.84 -15.26
C VAL A 311 -26.47 6.07 -16.15
N ILE A 312 -25.34 6.78 -16.14
CA ILE A 312 -25.11 7.91 -17.05
C ILE A 312 -23.93 7.58 -17.95
N TRP A 313 -24.16 7.68 -19.26
CA TRP A 313 -23.10 7.56 -20.25
C TRP A 313 -23.35 8.55 -21.39
N ARG A 314 -22.33 9.34 -21.73
CA ARG A 314 -22.30 10.31 -22.84
C ARG A 314 -23.52 11.23 -22.87
N GLY A 315 -23.84 11.82 -21.72
CA GLY A 315 -24.92 12.80 -21.57
C GLY A 315 -26.33 12.21 -21.46
N THR A 316 -26.47 10.89 -21.47
CA THR A 316 -27.77 10.20 -21.37
C THR A 316 -27.91 9.50 -20.03
N TYR A 317 -29.01 9.76 -19.35
CA TYR A 317 -29.45 9.01 -18.17
C TYR A 317 -30.22 7.77 -18.63
N TYR A 318 -29.84 6.61 -18.14
CA TYR A 318 -30.52 5.35 -18.36
C TYR A 318 -31.10 4.89 -17.04
N THR A 319 -32.43 4.85 -16.98
CA THR A 319 -33.17 4.29 -15.84
C THR A 319 -33.94 3.05 -16.30
N PRO A 320 -34.45 2.21 -15.37
CA PRO A 320 -35.37 1.13 -15.73
C PRO A 320 -36.61 1.60 -16.51
N SER A 321 -36.97 2.89 -16.42
CA SER A 321 -38.10 3.52 -17.14
C SER A 321 -37.73 4.03 -18.54
N GLY A 322 -36.47 3.88 -18.97
CA GLY A 322 -35.97 4.28 -20.28
C GLY A 322 -34.93 5.41 -20.25
N PRO A 323 -34.31 5.71 -21.41
CA PRO A 323 -33.28 6.74 -21.54
C PRO A 323 -33.86 8.16 -21.57
N GLN A 324 -33.17 9.10 -20.92
CA GLN A 324 -33.50 10.53 -20.91
C GLN A 324 -32.23 11.35 -21.11
N ALA A 325 -32.29 12.35 -22.00
CA ALA A 325 -31.18 13.29 -22.17
C ALA A 325 -31.02 14.14 -20.90
N SER A 326 -29.79 14.34 -20.46
CA SER A 326 -29.52 14.98 -19.17
C SER A 326 -28.70 16.26 -19.25
N GLY A 327 -27.87 16.41 -20.30
CA GLY A 327 -27.01 17.57 -20.48
C GLY A 327 -25.80 17.66 -19.53
N TYR A 328 -25.55 16.65 -18.68
CA TYR A 328 -24.54 16.69 -17.61
C TYR A 328 -23.13 16.17 -17.99
N GLY A 329 -22.79 16.00 -19.27
CA GLY A 329 -21.47 15.46 -19.66
C GLY A 329 -21.36 13.94 -19.48
N HIS A 330 -20.28 13.41 -18.89
CA HIS A 330 -19.96 11.97 -18.75
C HIS A 330 -19.50 11.31 -20.05
N PHE A 331 -18.54 11.93 -20.73
CA PHE A 331 -17.97 11.40 -21.97
C PHE A 331 -16.71 10.56 -21.76
N ASP A 332 -16.13 10.61 -20.56
CA ASP A 332 -14.89 9.96 -20.15
C ASP A 332 -15.08 8.81 -19.14
N HIS A 333 -16.27 8.70 -18.53
CA HIS A 333 -16.61 7.63 -17.58
C HIS A 333 -18.09 7.24 -17.63
N VAL A 334 -18.38 5.99 -17.24
CA VAL A 334 -19.76 5.52 -16.98
C VAL A 334 -20.08 5.72 -15.50
N HIS A 335 -21.11 6.50 -15.18
CA HIS A 335 -21.57 6.70 -13.81
C HIS A 335 -22.68 5.70 -13.47
N ILE A 336 -22.62 5.09 -12.28
CA ILE A 336 -23.65 4.20 -11.76
C ILE A 336 -24.13 4.72 -10.42
N THR A 337 -25.43 4.97 -10.29
CA THR A 337 -26.10 5.25 -9.00
C THR A 337 -26.90 4.02 -8.55
N THR A 338 -26.79 3.68 -7.28
CA THR A 338 -27.52 2.58 -6.64
C THR A 338 -28.41 3.10 -5.50
N THR A 339 -29.39 2.30 -5.09
CA THR A 339 -30.23 2.55 -3.93
C THR A 339 -29.65 1.89 -2.68
N PRO A 340 -29.94 2.42 -1.48
CA PRO A 340 -29.60 1.74 -0.23
C PRO A 340 -30.19 0.32 -0.19
N ARG A 341 -29.45 -0.61 0.42
CA ARG A 341 -29.95 -1.96 0.65
C ARG A 341 -30.88 -1.94 1.87
N HIS A 342 -32.15 -2.30 1.69
CA HIS A 342 -33.14 -2.46 2.77
C HIS A 342 -33.02 -3.82 3.45
#